data_AF-A0A1F0CJX4-F1
#
_entry.id   AF-A0A1F0CJX4-F1
#
_cell.length_a   1.000
_cell.length_b   1.000
_cell.length_c   1.000
_cell.angle_alpha   90.00
_cell.angle_beta   90.00
_cell.angle_gamma   90.00
#
_symmetry.space_group_name_H-M   'P 1'
#
loop_
_entity.id
_entity.type
_entity.pdbx_description
1 polymer ?
#
loop_
_entity_poly.entity_id
_entity_poly.type
_entity_poly.pdbx_seq_one_letter_code
_entity_poly.pdbx_strand_id
1 'polypeptide(L)'
;MVPLTNGIGGHSGGQVIAEQERIQSAAQEARTVAEQLAATAPPHTPHVELPFLPELGRFLAALQQARARHHETTGELARFYQGAAGALDEFRGRVDEHEQAAQAGFEALAGGVR
;
A
#
# COMPACT_ATOMS: atom_id res chain seq x y z
N MET A 1 50.06 -2.58 -14.62
CA MET A 1 49.72 -1.28 -13.98
C MET A 1 48.35 -0.89 -14.52
N VAL A 2 47.29 -1.30 -13.83
CA VAL A 2 45.89 -1.10 -14.24
C VAL A 2 45.32 0.04 -13.38
N PRO A 3 44.70 1.07 -13.96
CA PRO A 3 44.17 2.17 -13.18
C PRO A 3 42.86 1.73 -12.49
N LEU A 4 42.82 1.86 -11.16
CA LEU A 4 41.61 1.77 -10.36
C LEU A 4 40.87 3.11 -10.49
N THR A 5 39.86 3.18 -11.35
CA THR A 5 38.98 4.34 -11.43
C THR A 5 37.97 4.27 -10.29
N ASN A 6 38.10 5.21 -9.35
CA ASN A 6 37.13 5.53 -8.30
C ASN A 6 35.73 5.70 -8.90
N GLY A 7 34.84 4.75 -8.61
CA GLY A 7 33.41 4.82 -8.92
C GLY A 7 32.59 4.40 -7.70
N ILE A 8 32.54 5.25 -6.67
CA ILE A 8 31.82 4.91 -5.41
C ILE A 8 30.65 5.87 -5.12
N GLY A 9 30.52 7.01 -5.81
CA GLY A 9 29.44 7.99 -5.52
C GLY A 9 28.15 7.82 -6.32
N GLY A 10 28.21 7.33 -7.57
CA GLY A 10 27.05 7.41 -8.49
C GLY A 10 26.12 6.20 -8.51
N HIS A 11 26.61 5.01 -8.15
CA HIS A 11 25.85 3.77 -8.27
C HIS A 11 24.82 3.60 -7.13
N SER A 12 25.18 4.01 -5.91
CA SER A 12 24.31 3.89 -4.74
C SER A 12 23.18 4.93 -4.75
N GLY A 13 23.44 6.18 -5.14
CA GLY A 13 22.40 7.20 -5.23
C GLY A 13 21.33 6.88 -6.29
N GLY A 14 21.75 6.42 -7.48
CA GLY A 14 20.82 5.98 -8.52
C GLY A 14 19.99 4.75 -8.11
N GLN A 15 20.57 3.85 -7.32
CA GLN A 15 19.86 2.68 -6.79
C GLN A 15 18.81 3.05 -5.75
N VAL A 16 19.09 4.02 -4.86
CA VAL A 16 18.09 4.45 -3.86
C VAL A 16 16.94 5.20 -4.53
N ILE A 17 17.20 6.10 -5.49
CA ILE A 17 16.15 6.78 -6.26
C ILE A 17 15.23 5.77 -6.96
N ALA A 18 15.80 4.78 -7.66
CA ALA A 18 15.01 3.74 -8.32
C ALA A 18 14.20 2.88 -7.33
N GLU A 19 14.72 2.64 -6.13
CA GLU A 19 13.97 1.94 -5.08
C GLU A 19 12.82 2.79 -4.54
N GLN A 20 13.05 4.08 -4.33
CA GLN A 20 12.03 5.04 -3.90
C GLN A 20 10.88 5.13 -4.90
N GLU A 21 11.18 5.16 -6.20
CA GLU A 21 10.17 5.15 -7.27
C GLU A 21 9.34 3.85 -7.26
N ARG A 22 9.99 2.69 -7.05
CA ARG A 22 9.29 1.40 -6.93
C ARG A 22 8.36 1.35 -5.72
N ILE A 23 8.82 1.86 -4.57
CA ILE A 23 8.02 1.94 -3.34
C ILE A 23 6.82 2.87 -3.55
N GLN A 24 7.02 3.99 -4.25
CA GLN A 24 5.94 4.91 -4.60
C GLN A 24 4.90 4.25 -5.52
N SER A 25 5.33 3.52 -6.55
CA SER A 25 4.43 2.77 -7.43
C SER A 25 3.62 1.74 -6.63
N ALA A 26 4.29 0.95 -5.77
CA ALA A 26 3.64 -0.05 -4.94
C ALA A 26 2.61 0.56 -3.97
N ALA A 27 2.93 1.71 -3.36
CA ALA A 27 1.99 2.43 -2.51
C ALA A 27 0.76 2.91 -3.29
N GLN A 28 0.96 3.43 -4.51
CA GLN A 28 -0.13 3.90 -5.35
C GLN A 28 -1.01 2.75 -5.87
N GLU A 29 -0.41 1.63 -6.24
CA GLU A 29 -1.11 0.39 -6.59
C GLU A 29 -1.95 -0.11 -5.41
N ALA A 30 -1.38 -0.15 -4.21
CA ALA A 30 -2.10 -0.55 -3.00
C ALA A 30 -3.30 0.36 -2.71
N ARG A 31 -3.17 1.69 -2.84
CA ARG A 31 -4.31 2.62 -2.71
C ARG A 31 -5.38 2.35 -3.76
N THR A 32 -4.98 2.13 -5.00
CA THR A 32 -5.91 1.87 -6.10
C THR A 32 -6.71 0.59 -5.83
N VAL A 33 -6.05 -0.47 -5.35
CA VAL A 33 -6.73 -1.72 -4.94
C VAL A 33 -7.66 -1.46 -3.75
N ALA A 34 -7.23 -0.71 -2.74
CA ALA A 34 -8.06 -0.36 -1.59
C ALA A 34 -9.33 0.40 -2.01
N GLU A 35 -9.21 1.39 -2.89
CA GLU A 35 -10.33 2.16 -3.44
C GLU A 35 -11.30 1.29 -4.23
N GLN A 36 -10.78 0.40 -5.09
CA GLN A 36 -11.60 -0.54 -5.85
C GLN A 36 -12.38 -1.50 -4.95
N LEU A 37 -11.74 -2.03 -3.92
CA LEU A 37 -12.39 -2.90 -2.94
C LEU A 37 -13.45 -2.13 -2.15
N ALA A 38 -13.15 -0.90 -1.71
CA ALA A 38 -14.06 -0.05 -0.95
C ALA A 38 -15.27 0.44 -1.77
N ALA A 39 -15.12 0.60 -3.10
CA ALA A 39 -16.20 0.96 -4.00
C ALA A 39 -17.24 -0.15 -4.18
N THR A 40 -16.99 -1.35 -3.66
CA THR A 40 -17.96 -2.46 -3.69
C THR A 40 -19.20 -2.06 -2.90
N ALA A 41 -20.33 -1.90 -3.59
CA ALA A 41 -21.59 -1.47 -2.98
C ALA A 41 -22.03 -2.40 -1.84
N PRO A 42 -22.59 -1.85 -0.75
CA PRO A 42 -23.10 -2.65 0.36
C PRO A 42 -24.19 -3.62 -0.13
N PRO A 43 -24.25 -4.84 0.41
CA PRO A 43 -25.22 -5.83 -0.02
C PRO A 43 -26.64 -5.35 0.30
N HIS A 44 -27.43 -5.06 -0.73
CA HIS A 44 -28.86 -4.84 -0.57
C HIS A 44 -29.54 -6.14 -0.16
N THR A 45 -30.35 -6.08 0.89
CA THR A 45 -31.12 -7.20 1.43
C THR A 45 -32.57 -7.11 0.94
N PRO A 46 -32.95 -7.76 -0.18
CA PRO A 46 -34.36 -7.87 -0.52
C PRO A 46 -35.04 -8.76 0.52
N HIS A 47 -36.06 -8.22 1.20
CA HIS A 47 -36.94 -9.02 2.05
C HIS A 47 -37.91 -9.78 1.15
N VAL A 48 -37.73 -11.10 1.08
CA VAL A 48 -38.60 -11.99 0.32
C VAL A 48 -39.23 -12.97 1.30
N GLU A 49 -40.46 -12.70 1.73
CA GLU A 49 -41.25 -13.66 2.49
C GLU A 49 -41.97 -14.60 1.52
N LEU A 50 -41.58 -15.87 1.53
CA LEU A 50 -42.23 -16.93 0.76
C LEU A 50 -42.90 -17.90 1.73
N PRO A 51 -44.11 -17.58 2.23
CA PRO A 51 -44.78 -18.37 3.27
C PRO A 51 -45.10 -19.80 2.86
N PHE A 52 -45.04 -20.11 1.56
CA PHE A 52 -45.33 -21.43 1.00
C PHE A 52 -44.08 -22.28 0.70
N LEU A 53 -42.87 -21.75 0.90
CA LEU A 53 -41.60 -22.42 0.56
C LEU A 53 -40.52 -22.17 1.64
N PRO A 54 -40.60 -22.83 2.81
CA PRO A 54 -39.70 -22.56 3.93
C PRO A 54 -38.22 -22.91 3.64
N GLU A 55 -37.95 -23.91 2.80
CA GLU A 55 -36.62 -24.31 2.35
C GLU A 55 -35.97 -23.21 1.50
N LEU A 56 -36.76 -22.58 0.61
CA LEU A 56 -36.29 -21.48 -0.21
C LEU A 56 -35.99 -20.25 0.64
N GLY A 57 -36.83 -19.95 1.65
CA GLY A 57 -36.56 -18.90 2.63
C GLY A 57 -35.24 -19.12 3.37
N ARG A 58 -34.97 -20.35 3.83
CA ARG A 58 -33.69 -20.73 4.46
C ARG A 58 -32.50 -20.57 3.52
N PHE A 59 -32.63 -20.99 2.26
CA PHE A 59 -31.59 -20.83 1.26
C PHE A 59 -31.27 -19.34 0.98
N LEU A 60 -32.30 -18.50 0.80
CA LEU A 60 -32.13 -17.06 0.60
C LEU A 60 -31.47 -16.39 1.80
N ALA A 61 -31.86 -16.75 3.02
CA ALA A 61 -31.22 -16.25 4.24
C ALA A 61 -29.74 -16.64 4.30
N ALA A 62 -29.40 -17.90 4.00
CA ALA A 62 -28.01 -18.35 3.96
C ALA A 62 -27.19 -17.60 2.88
N LEU A 63 -27.77 -17.34 1.71
CA LEU A 63 -27.14 -16.57 0.65
C LEU A 63 -26.90 -15.11 1.07
N GLN A 64 -27.87 -14.48 1.72
CA GLN A 64 -27.73 -13.12 2.25
C GLN A 64 -26.62 -13.06 3.32
N GLN A 65 -26.56 -14.04 4.22
CA GLN A 65 -25.52 -14.12 5.24
C GLN A 65 -24.13 -14.36 4.63
N ALA A 66 -24.03 -15.18 3.58
CA ALA A 66 -22.78 -15.39 2.85
C ALA A 66 -22.33 -14.10 2.15
N ARG A 67 -23.26 -13.36 1.54
CA ARG A 67 -22.99 -12.07 0.89
C ARG A 67 -22.54 -11.00 1.89
N ALA A 68 -23.17 -10.95 3.07
CA ALA A 68 -22.78 -10.04 4.15
C ALA A 68 -21.34 -10.32 4.62
N ARG A 69 -21.01 -11.59 4.88
CA ARG A 69 -19.64 -12.02 5.23
C ARG A 69 -18.63 -11.67 4.15
N HIS A 70 -18.96 -11.90 2.88
CA HIS A 70 -18.08 -11.54 1.77
C HIS A 70 -17.79 -10.03 1.75
N HIS A 71 -18.81 -9.18 1.92
CA HIS A 71 -18.64 -7.74 1.94
C HIS A 71 -17.78 -7.26 3.13
N GLU A 72 -17.98 -7.84 4.31
CA GLU A 72 -17.14 -7.57 5.48
C GLU A 72 -15.66 -7.88 5.20
N THR A 73 -15.37 -9.07 4.69
CA THR A 73 -14.01 -9.48 4.32
C THR A 73 -13.40 -8.59 3.22
N THR A 74 -14.20 -8.16 2.23
CA THR A 74 -13.76 -7.17 1.22
C THR A 74 -13.37 -5.84 1.88
N GLY A 75 -14.15 -5.37 2.86
CA GLY A 75 -13.85 -4.15 3.60
C GLY A 75 -12.59 -4.25 4.47
N GLU A 76 -12.35 -5.40 5.10
CA GLU A 76 -11.10 -5.67 5.82
C GLU A 76 -9.89 -5.63 4.89
N LEU A 77 -9.99 -6.26 3.71
CA LEU A 77 -8.92 -6.25 2.73
C LEU A 77 -8.62 -4.84 2.20
N ALA A 78 -9.66 -4.02 1.96
CA ALA A 78 -9.49 -2.63 1.58
C ALA A 78 -8.68 -1.85 2.64
N ARG A 79 -9.00 -2.03 3.93
CA ARG A 79 -8.27 -1.39 5.04
C ARG A 79 -6.82 -1.88 5.12
N PHE A 80 -6.58 -3.16 4.89
CA PHE A 80 -5.23 -3.72 4.84
C PHE A 80 -4.38 -3.04 3.76
N TYR A 81 -4.87 -2.95 2.53
CA TYR A 81 -4.13 -2.30 1.44
C TYR A 81 -3.94 -0.80 1.68
N GLN A 82 -4.93 -0.11 2.24
CA GLN A 82 -4.78 1.29 2.63
C GLN A 82 -3.69 1.48 3.69
N GLY A 83 -3.64 0.60 4.69
CA GLY A 83 -2.60 0.61 5.73
C GLY A 83 -1.21 0.29 5.16
N ALA A 84 -1.13 -0.67 4.23
CA ALA A 84 0.12 -1.01 3.55
C ALA A 84 0.66 0.17 2.73
N ALA A 85 -0.22 0.88 2.00
CA ALA A 85 0.17 2.09 1.29
C ALA A 85 0.74 3.16 2.23
N GLY A 86 0.07 3.41 3.36
CA GLY A 86 0.54 4.37 4.37
C GLY A 86 1.90 3.99 4.96
N ALA A 87 2.12 2.71 5.26
CA ALA A 87 3.40 2.23 5.76
C ALA A 87 4.55 2.41 4.75
N LEU A 88 4.27 2.25 3.45
CA LEU A 88 5.24 2.50 2.39
C LEU A 88 5.57 4.00 2.25
N ASP A 89 4.57 4.88 2.38
CA ASP A 89 4.82 6.33 2.39
C ASP A 89 5.67 6.76 3.58
N GLU A 90 5.35 6.25 4.78
CA GLU A 90 6.12 6.53 6.00
C GLU A 90 7.55 6.03 5.88
N PHE A 91 7.74 4.83 5.33
CA PHE A 91 9.07 4.30 5.07
C PHE A 91 9.86 5.21 4.14
N ARG A 92 9.24 5.67 3.04
CA ARG A 92 9.87 6.60 2.11
C ARG A 92 10.24 7.93 2.76
N GLY A 93 9.34 8.51 3.56
CA GLY A 93 9.61 9.74 4.31
C GLY A 93 10.84 9.61 5.21
N ARG A 94 11.01 8.47 5.89
CA ARG A 94 12.21 8.21 6.69
C ARG A 94 13.49 8.10 5.84
N VAL A 95 13.41 7.49 4.66
CA VAL A 95 14.56 7.41 3.74
C VAL A 95 14.99 8.81 3.31
N ASP A 96 14.03 9.66 2.91
CA ASP A 96 14.30 11.05 2.53
C ASP A 96 14.94 11.86 3.66
N GLU A 97 14.44 11.72 4.90
CA GLU A 97 15.00 12.36 6.10
C GLU A 97 16.46 11.91 6.35
N HIS A 98 16.74 10.61 6.22
CA HIS A 98 18.09 10.08 6.37
C HIS A 98 19.05 10.56 5.28
N GLU A 99 18.60 10.65 4.03
CA GLU A 99 19.40 11.18 2.92
C GLU A 99 19.73 12.67 3.12
N GLN A 100 18.75 13.48 3.53
CA GLN A 100 18.97 14.89 3.84
C GLN A 100 19.94 15.08 5.01
N ALA A 101 19.80 14.29 6.07
CA ALA A 101 20.71 14.33 7.21
C ALA A 101 22.14 13.93 6.83
N ALA A 102 22.30 12.90 5.98
CA ALA A 102 23.60 12.48 5.47
C ALA A 102 24.24 13.58 4.62
N GLN A 103 23.48 14.18 3.69
CA GLN A 103 23.95 15.27 2.84
C GLN A 103 24.43 16.48 3.67
N ALA A 104 23.63 16.92 4.65
CA ALA A 104 24.01 18.01 5.56
C ALA A 104 25.29 17.69 6.36
N GLY A 105 25.46 16.44 6.79
CA GLY A 105 26.67 15.98 7.48
C GLY A 105 27.92 16.06 6.58
N PHE A 106 27.81 15.64 5.32
CA PHE A 106 28.92 15.74 4.37
C PHE A 106 29.29 17.20 4.05
N GLU A 107 28.31 18.09 3.90
CA GLU A 107 28.53 19.53 3.69
C GLU A 107 29.23 20.19 4.87
N ALA A 108 28.85 19.84 6.11
CA ALA A 108 29.50 20.33 7.32
C ALA A 108 30.97 19.89 7.41
N LEU A 109 31.26 18.64 7.06
CA LEU A 109 32.65 18.13 7.01
C LEU A 109 33.46 18.81 5.91
N ALA A 110 32.88 19.05 4.73
CA ALA A 110 33.57 19.73 3.64
C ALA A 110 33.82 21.23 3.93
N GLY A 111 32.90 21.89 4.64
CA GLY A 111 33.03 23.28 5.05
C GLY A 111 34.04 23.51 6.18
N GLY A 112 34.24 22.51 7.06
CA GLY A 112 35.20 22.57 8.17
C GLY A 112 36.67 22.30 7.79
N VAL A 113 36.94 21.95 6.52
CA VAL A 113 38.30 21.66 5.99
C VAL A 113 38.92 22.88 5.28
N ARG A 114 38.38 24.09 5.49
CA ARG A 114 38.98 25.36 5.02
C ARG A 114 39.66 26.14 6.13
#